data_AF-A0A7S0VJA4-F1
#
_entry.id   AF-A0A7S0VJA4-F1
#
_cell.length_a   1.000
_cell.length_b   1.000
_cell.length_c   1.000
_cell.angle_alpha   90.00
_cell.angle_beta   90.00
_cell.angle_gamma   90.00
#
_symmetry.space_group_name_H-M   'P 1'
#
loop_
_entity.id
_entity.type
_entity.pdbx_description
1 polymer ?
#
loop_
_entity_poly.entity_id
_entity_poly.type
_entity_poly.pdbx_seq_one_letter_code
_entity_poly.pdbx_strand_id
1 'polypeptide(L)'
;VGYRIGQGDHVDSPESKITFVTVGYLLQYLSHNSQMVKKYTHIVLDEVHERTMDADMLHLLIKKLMEAGAWPSAKLVVMSATLQAGLFGEYFTPPGEEVRDPIFV
;
A
#
# COMPACT_ATOMS: atom_id res chain seq x y z
N VAL A 1 -12.02 -13.91 -2.92
CA VAL A 1 -11.24 -13.16 -1.90
C VAL A 1 -10.16 -14.10 -1.47
N GLY A 2 -8.92 -13.64 -1.40
CA GLY A 2 -7.79 -14.48 -1.00
C GLY A 2 -6.88 -13.81 0.01
N TYR A 3 -5.87 -14.55 0.44
CA TYR A 3 -4.80 -14.03 1.28
C TYR A 3 -3.44 -14.62 0.91
N ARG A 4 -2.37 -13.88 1.19
CA ARG A 4 -0.98 -14.36 1.12
C ARG A 4 -0.21 -13.88 2.34
N ILE A 5 0.37 -14.81 3.08
CA ILE A 5 1.20 -14.51 4.26
C ILE A 5 2.59 -15.09 4.07
N GLY A 6 3.60 -14.38 4.58
CA GLY A 6 5.04 -14.68 4.46
C GLY A 6 5.44 -16.06 3.94
N GLN A 7 5.63 -17.04 4.83
CA GLN A 7 6.33 -18.33 4.62
C GLN A 7 5.64 -19.32 3.64
N GLY A 8 4.91 -18.84 2.64
CA GLY A 8 4.34 -19.64 1.56
C GLY A 8 2.88 -20.03 1.77
N ASP A 9 2.28 -19.70 2.91
CA ASP A 9 0.84 -19.92 3.11
C ASP A 9 0.03 -18.88 2.34
N HIS A 10 -0.85 -19.36 1.46
CA HIS A 10 -1.69 -18.54 0.63
C HIS A 10 -2.94 -19.30 0.20
N VAL A 11 -4.05 -18.58 0.14
CA VAL A 11 -5.29 -19.03 -0.46
C VAL A 11 -5.76 -17.89 -1.34
N ASP A 12 -5.31 -17.87 -2.59
CA ASP A 12 -5.78 -16.94 -3.61
C ASP A 12 -5.77 -17.60 -4.98
N SER A 13 -6.61 -17.08 -5.87
CA SER A 13 -6.83 -17.62 -7.20
C SER A 13 -6.99 -16.48 -8.22
N PRO A 14 -6.94 -16.75 -9.54
CA PRO A 14 -7.20 -15.74 -10.57
C PRO A 14 -8.57 -15.04 -10.43
N GLU A 15 -9.54 -15.68 -9.80
CA GLU A 15 -10.88 -15.13 -9.52
C GLU A 15 -10.89 -14.20 -8.30
N SER A 16 -9.86 -14.25 -7.44
CA SER A 16 -9.79 -13.40 -6.25
C SER A 16 -9.53 -11.94 -6.63
N LYS A 17 -10.57 -11.12 -6.47
CA LYS A 17 -10.52 -9.67 -6.75
C LYS A 17 -9.88 -8.84 -5.65
N ILE A 18 -9.81 -9.39 -4.44
CA ILE A 18 -9.21 -8.78 -3.26
C ILE A 18 -8.31 -9.84 -2.63
N THR A 19 -7.08 -9.45 -2.33
CA THR A 19 -6.08 -10.30 -1.69
C THR A 19 -5.50 -9.58 -0.49
N PHE A 20 -5.70 -10.15 0.69
CA PHE A 20 -5.10 -9.65 1.94
C PHE A 20 -3.67 -10.14 2.05
N VAL A 21 -2.76 -9.26 2.45
CA VAL A 21 -1.34 -9.61 2.56
C VAL A 21 -0.73 -9.02 3.81
N THR A 22 0.20 -9.73 4.41
CA THR A 22 1.06 -9.15 5.46
C THR A 22 2.00 -8.11 4.86
N VAL A 23 2.32 -7.05 5.62
CA VAL A 23 3.26 -5.99 5.22
C VAL A 23 4.58 -6.57 4.69
N GLY A 24 5.20 -7.51 5.43
CA GLY A 24 6.47 -8.12 5.03
C GLY A 24 6.40 -8.88 3.70
N TYR A 25 5.30 -9.60 3.44
CA TYR A 25 5.09 -10.26 2.14
C TYR A 25 5.03 -9.24 1.01
N LEU A 26 4.23 -8.17 1.17
CA LEU A 26 4.06 -7.16 0.13
C LEU A 26 5.36 -6.40 -0.13
N LEU A 27 6.10 -6.05 0.92
CA LEU A 27 7.41 -5.42 0.82
C LEU A 27 8.38 -6.27 0.00
N GLN A 28 8.52 -7.55 0.34
CA GLN A 28 9.40 -8.46 -0.41
C GLN A 28 8.92 -8.64 -1.86
N TYR A 29 7.62 -8.80 -2.07
CA TYR A 29 7.02 -9.01 -3.38
C TYR A 29 7.28 -7.83 -4.33
N LEU A 30 7.02 -6.60 -3.87
CA LEU A 30 7.24 -5.38 -4.66
C LEU A 30 8.72 -5.04 -4.80
N SER A 31 9.55 -5.34 -3.80
CA SER A 31 11.00 -5.09 -3.87
C SER A 31 11.69 -5.95 -4.94
N HIS A 32 11.28 -7.20 -5.09
CA HIS A 32 11.85 -8.09 -6.12
C HIS A 32 11.23 -7.87 -7.49
N ASN A 33 9.95 -7.48 -7.54
CA ASN A 33 9.22 -7.35 -8.80
C ASN A 33 8.36 -6.07 -8.83
N SER A 34 9.02 -4.92 -8.87
CA SER A 34 8.36 -3.60 -8.87
C SER A 34 7.29 -3.43 -9.95
N GLN A 35 7.46 -4.08 -11.11
CA GLN A 35 6.47 -4.06 -12.20
C GLN A 35 5.15 -4.75 -11.85
N MET A 36 5.12 -5.62 -10.84
CA MET A 36 3.89 -6.31 -10.41
C MET A 36 2.88 -5.36 -9.79
N VAL A 37 3.29 -4.17 -9.34
CA VAL A 37 2.36 -3.14 -8.85
C VAL A 37 1.29 -2.80 -9.90
N LYS A 38 1.64 -2.89 -11.19
CA LYS A 38 0.74 -2.65 -12.33
C LYS A 38 -0.42 -3.63 -12.44
N LYS A 39 -0.34 -4.79 -11.79
CA LYS A 39 -1.44 -5.77 -11.74
C LYS A 39 -2.57 -5.33 -10.82
N TYR A 40 -2.31 -4.39 -9.93
CA TYR A 40 -3.28 -3.92 -8.94
C TYR A 40 -3.79 -2.54 -9.30
N THR A 41 -5.10 -2.38 -9.26
CA THR A 41 -5.76 -1.08 -9.44
C THR A 41 -5.79 -0.26 -8.16
N HIS A 42 -5.73 -0.92 -7.00
CA HIS A 42 -5.77 -0.29 -5.68
C HIS A 42 -4.82 -1.03 -4.73
N ILE A 43 -4.16 -0.29 -3.85
CA ILE A 43 -3.46 -0.82 -2.68
C ILE A 43 -4.08 -0.12 -1.47
N VAL A 44 -4.47 -0.92 -0.49
CA VAL A 44 -4.98 -0.44 0.80
C VAL A 44 -3.91 -0.74 1.84
N LEU A 45 -3.38 0.30 2.47
CA LEU A 45 -2.48 0.19 3.61
C LEU A 45 -3.32 0.34 4.87
N ASP A 46 -3.47 -0.76 5.60
CA ASP A 46 -4.23 -0.80 6.85
C ASP A 46 -3.29 -0.67 8.05
N GLU A 47 -3.82 -0.13 9.15
CA GLU A 47 -3.11 0.08 10.41
C GLU A 47 -1.74 0.77 10.28
N VAL A 48 -1.62 1.76 9.39
CA VAL A 48 -0.33 2.46 9.15
C VAL A 48 0.23 3.19 10.38
N HIS A 49 -0.57 3.32 11.43
CA HIS A 49 -0.17 3.89 12.71
C HIS A 49 0.79 2.97 13.49
N GLU A 50 0.84 1.68 13.16
CA GLU A 50 1.84 0.75 13.67
C GLU A 50 3.19 1.02 12.98
N ARG A 51 4.01 1.87 13.60
CA ARG A 51 5.33 2.31 13.08
C ARG A 51 6.39 1.21 13.14
N THR A 52 6.13 0.10 12.48
CA THR A 52 7.08 -1.00 12.29
C THR A 52 8.06 -0.66 11.17
N MET A 53 9.29 -1.17 11.27
CA MET A 53 10.33 -0.94 10.25
C MET A 53 9.88 -1.40 8.85
N ASP A 54 9.19 -2.55 8.77
CA ASP A 54 8.70 -3.08 7.51
C ASP A 54 7.60 -2.21 6.90
N ALA A 55 6.71 -1.64 7.71
CA ALA A 55 5.67 -0.72 7.24
C ALA A 55 6.28 0.57 6.68
N ASP A 56 7.23 1.18 7.39
CA ASP A 56 7.92 2.39 6.92
C ASP A 56 8.71 2.14 5.62
N MET A 57 9.37 0.98 5.50
CA MET A 57 10.03 0.58 4.26
C MET A 57 9.04 0.38 3.11
N LEU A 58 7.87 -0.22 3.37
CA LEU A 58 6.82 -0.40 2.38
C LEU A 58 6.25 0.95 1.92
N HIS A 59 6.02 1.89 2.84
CA HIS A 59 5.57 3.24 2.52
C HIS A 59 6.54 3.95 1.59
N LEU A 60 7.84 3.88 1.90
CA LEU A 60 8.89 4.45 1.06
C LEU A 60 8.93 3.81 -0.33
N LEU A 61 8.81 2.48 -0.40
CA LEU A 61 8.81 1.76 -1.68
C LEU A 61 7.62 2.18 -2.54
N ILE A 62 6.41 2.20 -1.98
CA ILE A 62 5.19 2.61 -2.70
C ILE A 62 5.31 4.04 -3.20
N LYS A 63 5.76 4.97 -2.35
CA LYS A 63 5.98 6.37 -2.73
C LYS A 63 6.93 6.47 -3.94
N LYS A 64 8.05 5.77 -3.92
CA LYS A 64 9.00 5.73 -5.04
C LYS A 64 8.38 5.15 -6.32
N LEU A 65 7.54 4.12 -6.21
CA LEU A 65 6.85 3.54 -7.37
C LEU A 65 5.83 4.51 -7.98
N MET A 66 5.14 5.28 -7.15
CA MET A 66 4.22 6.33 -7.58
C MET A 66 4.98 7.48 -8.27
N GLU A 67 6.04 8.00 -7.65
CA GLU A 67 6.88 9.08 -8.21
C GLU A 67 7.56 8.69 -9.52
N ALA A 68 7.96 7.43 -9.67
CA ALA A 68 8.54 6.91 -10.91
C ALA A 68 7.51 6.68 -12.04
N GLY A 69 6.21 6.92 -11.80
CA GLY A 69 5.14 6.66 -12.76
C GLY A 69 4.94 5.17 -13.06
N ALA A 70 5.46 4.28 -12.22
CA ALA A 70 5.31 2.83 -12.40
C ALA A 70 3.88 2.35 -12.15
N TRP A 71 3.05 3.18 -11.51
CA TRP A 71 1.68 2.89 -11.09
C TRP A 71 0.68 3.99 -11.55
N PRO A 72 0.49 4.19 -12.87
CA PRO A 72 -0.11 5.41 -13.43
C PRO A 72 -1.64 5.54 -13.26
N SER A 73 -2.36 4.44 -13.02
CA SER A 73 -3.84 4.43 -13.01
C SER A 73 -4.44 3.97 -11.68
N ALA A 74 -3.63 3.93 -10.63
CA ALA A 74 -3.98 3.18 -9.45
C ALA A 74 -4.03 4.04 -8.20
N LYS A 75 -4.87 3.62 -7.26
CA LYS A 75 -5.23 4.42 -6.09
C LYS A 75 -4.63 3.81 -4.83
N LEU A 76 -3.92 4.64 -4.08
CA LEU A 76 -3.50 4.32 -2.73
C LEU A 76 -4.60 4.73 -1.75
N VAL A 77 -5.01 3.81 -0.87
CA VAL A 77 -5.89 4.10 0.26
C VAL A 77 -5.09 3.83 1.52
N VAL A 78 -5.05 4.81 2.42
CA VAL A 78 -4.34 4.70 3.70
C VAL A 78 -5.37 4.73 4.82
N MET A 79 -5.38 3.69 5.66
CA MET A 79 -6.30 3.51 6.79
C MET A 79 -5.51 3.53 8.10
N SER A 80 -6.02 4.25 9.08
CA SER A 80 -5.41 4.43 10.39
C SER A 80 -6.51 4.62 11.44
N ALA A 81 -6.37 3.97 12.59
CA ALA A 81 -7.23 4.20 13.75
C ALA A 81 -6.94 5.54 14.47
N THR A 82 -5.83 6.22 14.17
CA THR A 82 -5.39 7.43 14.87
C THR A 82 -5.57 8.70 14.05
N LEU A 83 -5.70 9.85 14.74
CA LEU A 83 -5.77 11.20 14.16
C LEU A 83 -4.52 11.60 13.36
N GLN A 84 -3.45 10.80 13.37
CA GLN A 84 -2.24 11.04 12.57
C GLN A 84 -2.40 10.72 11.08
N ALA A 85 -3.60 10.35 10.62
CA ALA A 85 -3.90 10.12 9.20
C ALA A 85 -3.48 11.28 8.28
N GLY A 86 -3.54 12.53 8.78
CA GLY A 86 -3.08 13.72 8.04
C GLY A 86 -1.61 13.67 7.63
N LEU A 87 -0.73 13.15 8.50
CA LEU A 87 0.70 13.02 8.20
C LEU A 87 0.96 12.04 7.05
N PHE A 88 0.18 10.96 6.96
CA PHE A 88 0.29 10.01 5.86
C PHE A 88 -0.30 10.59 4.57
N GLY A 89 -1.39 11.36 4.67
CA GLY A 89 -1.94 12.11 3.55
C GLY A 89 -0.89 13.05 2.94
N GLU A 90 -0.27 13.89 3.77
CA GLU A 90 0.83 14.77 3.36
C GLU A 90 2.01 14.01 2.77
N TYR A 91 2.38 12.86 3.36
CA TYR A 91 3.51 12.06 2.90
C TYR A 91 3.31 11.50 1.48
N PHE A 92 2.11 11.02 1.16
CA PHE A 92 1.82 10.39 -0.15
C PHE A 92 1.32 11.37 -1.21
N THR A 93 0.92 12.60 -0.83
CA THR A 93 0.54 13.64 -1.79
C THR A 93 1.77 14.19 -2.52
N PRO A 94 1.77 14.21 -3.87
CA PRO A 94 2.84 14.84 -4.64
C PRO A 94 3.01 16.33 -4.33
N PRO A 95 4.23 16.89 -4.40
CA PRO A 95 4.44 18.32 -4.20
C PRO A 95 3.61 19.16 -5.18
N GLY A 96 2.84 20.11 -4.65
CA GLY A 96 1.99 21.00 -5.45
C GLY A 96 0.55 20.48 -5.67
N GLU A 97 0.22 19.30 -5.15
CA GLU A 97 -1.16 18.82 -5.07
C GLU A 97 -1.77 19.09 -3.68
N GLU A 98 -3.08 19.29 -3.64
CA GLU A 98 -3.81 19.43 -2.38
C GLU A 98 -3.94 18.08 -1.68
N VAL A 99 -3.65 18.06 -0.37
CA VAL A 99 -3.91 16.89 0.46
C VAL A 99 -5.41 16.69 0.57
N ARG A 100 -5.89 15.49 0.23
CA ARG A 100 -7.31 15.16 0.34
C ARG A 100 -7.71 15.03 1.81
N ASP A 101 -8.90 15.54 2.14
CA ASP A 101 -9.45 15.42 3.48
C ASP A 101 -9.60 13.94 3.90
N PRO A 102 -9.17 13.57 5.11
CA PRO A 102 -9.41 12.24 5.65
C PRO A 102 -10.90 11.96 5.79
N ILE A 103 -11.31 10.73 5.50
CA ILE A 103 -12.68 10.26 5.76
C ILE A 103 -12.69 9.64 7.15
N PHE A 104 -13.46 10.23 8.06
CA PHE A 104 -13.73 9.67 9.37
C PHE A 104 -15.07 8.91 9.32
N VAL A 105 -15.05 7.63 9.70
CA VAL A 105 -16.23 6.74 9.74
C VAL A 105 -16.54 6.39 11.18
#